data_AF-A0AAN7SVF8-F1
#
_entry.id   AF-A0AAN7SVF8-F1
#
_cell.length_a   1.000
_cell.length_b   1.000
_cell.length_c   1.000
_cell.angle_alpha   90.00
_cell.angle_beta   90.00
_cell.angle_gamma   90.00
#
_symmetry.space_group_name_H-M   'P 1'
#
loop_
_entity.id
_entity.type
_entity.pdbx_description
1 polymer ?
#
loop_
_entity_poly.entity_id
_entity_poly.type
_entity_poly.pdbx_seq_one_letter_code
_entity_poly.pdbx_strand_id
1 'polypeptide(L)'
;MSVADMVNKTAAIKRLWNSVQGTWHLKRTLHSANAAEPSGNCIGTATFTPQKPSIFVDEQGKLQNASEQMLYSESGQFEMLNAVGSAGKTTGFTFSKKYIWRMQEDEISVWFIKPGSETVDYLFHKFCVQSVEEESNADDNVVHVECSGGHLCIEDYYSSFYNFRLEGQNKIEQHDLKSWKMLHELPEPFASIPRHALTFGPSPIQYLPRITKELGGNVQIYAKRDDANSGIAYGGNKTRKLEYLVPDALEQGCDTLISIGGYQSNHTRQVAGVAAACGLKCRLVQENWVPDHSSVDEGLYEKVGNIQLSRLMGADVRIDKDTTFGIGHKDTLARAQQEVTESGGKPYYIPAGASDHPLGGLGFARWAFEVRQQEQALGIFFDKIIVCAVTGSTFAGMVAGFKLMEEQGLSPKRKVIGIDASAKPAETRAQVLRIAKFTGAKVGLSEKDITDDDIILDERYHGGIYGVGDERTNEAIRWGARTEGFITDPVYEGKSLAGMMDMVRNGDIESGSKVLYAHLGGQLALNAYEDLQ
;
A
#
# COMPACT_ATOMS: atom_id res chain seq x y z
N MET A 1 14.98 21.80 4.07
CA MET A 1 14.53 22.73 3.01
C MET A 1 15.14 24.08 3.32
N SER A 2 15.76 24.76 2.35
CA SER A 2 16.34 26.08 2.63
C SER A 2 15.23 27.13 2.76
N VAL A 3 15.51 28.25 3.43
CA VAL A 3 14.55 29.37 3.54
C VAL A 3 14.19 29.90 2.15
N ALA A 4 15.13 29.90 1.20
CA ALA A 4 14.90 30.31 -0.17
C ALA A 4 13.90 29.38 -0.90
N ASP A 5 14.01 28.06 -0.71
CA ASP A 5 13.09 27.09 -1.31
C ASP A 5 11.65 27.27 -0.77
N MET A 6 11.51 27.52 0.54
CA MET A 6 10.20 27.76 1.14
C MET A 6 9.55 29.04 0.60
N VAL A 7 10.32 30.12 0.49
CA VAL A 7 9.84 31.39 -0.07
C VAL A 7 9.41 31.22 -1.53
N ASN A 8 10.15 30.44 -2.32
CA ASN A 8 9.81 30.18 -3.71
C ASN A 8 8.49 29.39 -3.86
N LYS A 9 8.30 28.34 -3.05
CA LYS A 9 7.06 27.53 -3.04
C LYS A 9 5.83 28.36 -2.65
N THR A 10 5.93 29.19 -1.61
CA THR A 10 4.86 30.11 -1.20
C THR A 10 4.49 31.08 -2.33
N ALA A 11 5.49 31.67 -2.98
CA ALA A 11 5.26 32.61 -4.07
C ALA A 11 4.56 31.93 -5.27
N ALA A 12 4.98 30.71 -5.62
CA ALA A 12 4.38 29.92 -6.68
C ALA A 12 2.90 29.59 -6.41
N ILE A 13 2.54 29.21 -5.17
CA ILE A 13 1.14 28.92 -4.80
C ILE A 13 0.24 30.17 -4.90
N LYS A 14 0.68 31.31 -4.37
CA LYS A 14 -0.06 32.57 -4.49
C LYS A 14 -0.24 32.98 -5.96
N ARG A 15 0.82 32.82 -6.77
CA ARG A 15 0.79 33.14 -8.19
C ARG A 15 -0.19 32.22 -8.95
N LEU A 16 -0.13 30.92 -8.70
CA LEU A 16 -1.05 29.94 -9.26
C LEU A 16 -2.51 30.32 -8.95
N TRP A 17 -2.82 30.56 -7.67
CA TRP A 17 -4.17 30.91 -7.23
C TRP A 17 -4.75 32.12 -7.95
N ASN A 18 -3.94 33.17 -8.10
CA ASN A 18 -4.37 34.39 -8.79
C ASN A 18 -4.59 34.16 -10.30
N SER A 19 -3.83 33.24 -10.91
CA SER A 19 -3.87 32.99 -12.36
C SER A 19 -4.95 32.01 -12.81
N VAL A 20 -5.51 31.19 -11.90
CA VAL A 20 -6.43 30.10 -12.28
C VAL A 20 -7.86 30.57 -12.53
N GLN A 21 -8.20 31.81 -12.12
CA GLN A 21 -9.55 32.38 -12.27
C GLN A 21 -10.00 32.43 -13.73
N GLY A 22 -11.30 32.26 -13.97
CA GLY A 22 -11.88 32.37 -15.30
C GLY A 22 -12.19 31.01 -15.94
N THR A 23 -12.41 31.01 -17.25
CA THR A 23 -12.86 29.83 -18.01
C THR A 23 -11.76 29.30 -18.91
N TRP A 24 -11.62 27.99 -18.88
CA TRP A 24 -10.57 27.21 -19.52
C TRP A 24 -11.15 26.18 -20.46
N HIS A 25 -10.42 25.87 -21.53
CA HIS A 25 -10.67 24.68 -22.33
C HIS A 25 -10.26 23.45 -21.54
N LEU A 26 -11.20 22.53 -21.34
CA LEU A 26 -10.97 21.27 -20.62
C LEU A 26 -10.73 20.15 -21.62
N LYS A 27 -9.59 19.48 -21.47
CA LYS A 27 -9.33 18.17 -22.06
C LYS A 27 -8.77 17.26 -20.97
N ARG A 28 -9.61 16.38 -20.43
CA ARG A 28 -9.23 15.40 -19.41
C ARG A 28 -9.48 14.00 -19.94
N THR A 29 -8.48 13.14 -19.87
CA THR A 29 -8.68 11.71 -20.14
C THR A 29 -9.01 11.01 -18.82
N LEU A 30 -10.11 10.28 -18.81
CA LEU A 30 -10.55 9.46 -17.69
C LEU A 30 -10.32 8.01 -18.06
N HIS A 31 -9.55 7.33 -17.22
CA HIS A 31 -9.34 5.90 -17.32
C HIS A 31 -9.97 5.25 -16.09
N SER A 32 -10.96 4.42 -16.32
CA SER A 32 -11.59 3.59 -15.30
C SER A 32 -11.11 2.15 -15.46
N ALA A 33 -10.67 1.57 -14.35
CA ALA A 33 -10.32 0.15 -14.26
C ALA A 33 -11.56 -0.75 -14.09
N ASN A 34 -12.73 -0.18 -13.75
CA ASN A 34 -14.00 -0.92 -13.69
C ASN A 34 -14.65 -0.90 -15.08
N ALA A 35 -14.84 -2.07 -15.69
CA ALA A 35 -15.46 -2.21 -17.01
C ALA A 35 -16.92 -1.72 -17.09
N ALA A 36 -17.60 -1.59 -15.95
CA ALA A 36 -18.92 -0.98 -15.87
C ALA A 36 -18.90 0.56 -15.89
N GLU A 37 -17.72 1.16 -15.71
CA GLU A 37 -17.51 2.61 -15.65
C GLU A 37 -16.79 3.09 -16.93
N PRO A 38 -17.20 4.22 -17.51
CA PRO A 38 -16.73 4.60 -18.82
C PRO A 38 -15.30 5.16 -18.77
N SER A 39 -14.40 4.62 -19.60
CA SER A 39 -13.10 5.23 -19.93
C SER A 39 -13.25 6.11 -21.18
N GLY A 40 -12.60 7.27 -21.23
CA GLY A 40 -12.89 8.24 -22.28
C GLY A 40 -12.20 9.59 -22.13
N ASN A 41 -12.53 10.52 -23.03
CA ASN A 41 -12.06 11.90 -23.00
C ASN A 41 -13.22 12.82 -22.61
N CYS A 42 -13.06 13.54 -21.50
CA CYS A 42 -13.82 14.71 -21.14
C CYS A 42 -13.29 15.92 -21.94
N ILE A 43 -14.08 16.42 -22.89
CA ILE A 43 -13.79 17.65 -23.64
C ILE A 43 -14.87 18.67 -23.30
N GLY A 44 -14.47 19.87 -22.89
CA GLY A 44 -15.45 20.90 -22.55
C GLY A 44 -14.81 22.15 -21.96
N THR A 45 -15.41 22.67 -20.90
CA THR A 45 -14.94 23.85 -20.19
C THR A 45 -14.75 23.56 -18.70
N ALA A 46 -13.76 24.21 -18.11
CA ALA A 46 -13.59 24.30 -16.67
C ALA A 46 -13.55 25.77 -16.27
N THR A 47 -14.28 26.15 -15.23
CA THR A 47 -14.40 27.53 -14.78
C THR A 47 -14.08 27.62 -13.30
N PHE A 48 -13.24 28.59 -12.94
CA PHE A 48 -12.93 28.96 -11.57
C PHE A 48 -13.58 30.31 -11.27
N THR A 49 -14.60 30.29 -10.41
CA THR A 49 -15.39 31.47 -10.07
C THR A 49 -15.11 31.87 -8.62
N PRO A 50 -14.53 33.04 -8.34
CA PRO A 50 -14.37 33.53 -6.98
C PRO A 50 -15.71 33.61 -6.24
N GLN A 51 -15.72 33.16 -4.99
CA GLN A 51 -16.88 33.20 -4.11
C GLN A 51 -16.48 33.64 -2.70
N LYS A 52 -17.44 34.13 -1.93
CA LYS A 52 -17.21 34.40 -0.51
C LYS A 52 -16.90 33.07 0.21
N PRO A 53 -15.84 33.00 1.04
CA PRO A 53 -15.55 31.81 1.83
C PRO A 53 -16.76 31.36 2.64
N SER A 54 -17.15 30.10 2.46
CA SER A 54 -18.23 29.49 3.23
C SER A 54 -17.76 29.10 4.64
N ILE A 55 -18.64 29.14 5.63
CA ILE A 55 -18.30 28.66 6.98
C ILE A 55 -18.26 27.14 6.97
N PHE A 56 -17.19 26.56 7.51
CA PHE A 56 -17.07 25.12 7.69
C PHE A 56 -16.54 24.79 9.07
N VAL A 57 -17.20 23.85 9.73
CA VAL A 57 -16.79 23.30 11.02
C VAL A 57 -16.62 21.81 10.80
N ASP A 58 -15.44 21.29 11.12
CA ASP A 58 -15.16 19.87 10.98
C ASP A 58 -15.87 19.02 12.04
N GLU A 59 -15.77 17.69 11.93
CA GLU A 59 -16.40 16.73 12.83
C GLU A 59 -15.93 16.88 14.29
N GLN A 60 -14.78 17.52 14.51
CA GLN A 60 -14.21 17.80 15.83
C GLN A 60 -14.67 19.17 16.39
N GLY A 61 -15.55 19.88 15.68
CA GLY A 61 -16.08 21.17 16.11
C GLY A 61 -15.12 22.35 15.85
N LYS A 62 -14.04 22.15 15.10
CA LYS A 62 -13.06 23.20 14.80
C LYS A 62 -13.46 23.95 13.53
N LEU A 63 -13.45 25.29 13.63
CA LEU A 63 -13.69 26.17 12.49
C LEU A 63 -12.52 26.10 11.51
N GLN A 64 -12.82 25.77 10.25
CA GLN A 64 -11.87 25.72 9.15
C GLN A 64 -12.00 27.02 8.34
N ASN A 65 -11.11 27.95 8.61
CA ASN A 65 -11.04 29.23 7.92
C ASN A 65 -10.44 29.07 6.51
N ALA A 66 -10.88 29.94 5.60
CA ALA A 66 -10.24 30.18 4.33
C ALA A 66 -10.18 31.70 4.09
N SER A 67 -9.03 32.22 3.66
CA SER A 67 -8.89 33.63 3.29
C SER A 67 -9.61 33.90 1.97
N GLU A 68 -9.59 32.95 1.04
CA GLU A 68 -10.25 33.05 -0.26
C GLU A 68 -10.87 31.71 -0.68
N GLN A 69 -11.89 31.77 -1.54
CA GLN A 69 -12.59 30.59 -2.04
C GLN A 69 -12.94 30.77 -3.52
N MET A 70 -12.83 29.69 -4.29
CA MET A 70 -13.33 29.61 -5.67
C MET A 70 -14.23 28.39 -5.83
N LEU A 71 -15.34 28.57 -6.55
CA LEU A 71 -16.08 27.46 -7.12
C LEU A 71 -15.40 27.03 -8.40
N TYR A 72 -14.89 25.80 -8.40
CA TYR A 72 -14.51 25.11 -9.62
C TYR A 72 -15.72 24.38 -10.20
N SER A 73 -16.02 24.61 -11.48
CA SER A 73 -17.07 23.90 -12.21
C SER A 73 -16.51 23.41 -13.54
N GLU A 74 -16.72 22.15 -13.88
CA GLU A 74 -16.44 21.62 -15.21
C GLU A 74 -17.71 21.08 -15.86
N SER A 75 -17.79 21.20 -17.18
CA SER A 75 -18.86 20.59 -17.97
C SER A 75 -18.41 20.34 -19.40
N GLY A 76 -18.99 19.34 -20.05
CA GLY A 76 -18.61 19.01 -21.42
C GLY A 76 -19.20 17.72 -21.93
N GLN A 77 -18.57 17.20 -22.99
CA GLN A 77 -18.86 15.90 -23.57
C GLN A 77 -17.81 14.88 -23.12
N PHE A 78 -18.29 13.72 -22.72
CA PHE A 78 -17.47 12.54 -22.49
C PHE A 78 -17.50 11.67 -23.74
N GLU A 79 -16.35 11.40 -24.33
CA GLU A 79 -16.19 10.50 -25.48
C GLU A 79 -15.59 9.18 -25.01
N MET A 80 -16.32 8.07 -25.10
CA MET A 80 -15.83 6.76 -24.64
C MET A 80 -14.69 6.23 -25.54
N LEU A 81 -13.62 5.75 -24.91
CA LEU A 81 -12.58 4.96 -25.58
C LEU A 81 -13.16 3.56 -25.87
N ASN A 82 -13.06 3.11 -27.12
CA ASN A 82 -13.46 1.77 -27.63
C ASN A 82 -14.96 1.48 -27.84
N ALA A 83 -15.86 2.47 -27.84
CA ALA A 83 -17.24 2.26 -28.26
C ALA A 83 -17.42 2.47 -29.77
N VAL A 84 -17.05 1.48 -30.59
CA VAL A 84 -17.46 1.45 -32.00
C VAL A 84 -18.93 1.03 -32.05
N GLY A 85 -19.83 2.00 -32.05
CA GLY A 85 -21.24 1.73 -32.34
C GLY A 85 -21.41 1.20 -33.77
N SER A 86 -22.52 0.51 -34.03
CA SER A 86 -22.90 -0.12 -35.31
C SER A 86 -23.02 0.84 -36.52
N ALA A 87 -22.64 2.12 -36.37
CA ALA A 87 -22.65 3.16 -37.39
C ALA A 87 -21.41 4.08 -37.37
N GLY A 88 -20.32 3.71 -36.69
CA GLY A 88 -19.08 4.52 -36.67
C GLY A 88 -19.16 5.82 -35.86
N LYS A 89 -20.16 5.99 -35.00
CA LYS A 89 -20.25 7.11 -34.04
C LYS A 89 -19.66 6.70 -32.70
N THR A 90 -18.75 7.53 -32.19
CA THR A 90 -18.24 7.45 -30.81
C THR A 90 -19.41 7.62 -29.83
N THR A 91 -19.53 6.70 -28.88
CA THR A 91 -20.58 6.76 -27.85
C THR A 91 -20.12 7.73 -26.75
N GLY A 92 -21.02 8.57 -26.25
CA GLY A 92 -20.67 9.61 -25.30
C GLY A 92 -21.88 10.18 -24.55
N PHE A 93 -21.61 10.96 -23.50
CA PHE A 93 -22.63 11.61 -22.68
C PHE A 93 -22.12 12.95 -22.15
N THR A 94 -23.03 13.83 -21.77
CA THR A 94 -22.68 15.08 -21.10
C THR A 94 -22.25 14.82 -19.67
N PHE A 95 -21.17 15.45 -19.21
CA PHE A 95 -20.76 15.41 -17.81
C PHE A 95 -20.72 16.81 -17.20
N SER A 96 -20.81 16.87 -15.87
CA SER A 96 -20.44 18.06 -15.11
C SER A 96 -19.93 17.65 -13.73
N LYS A 97 -18.97 18.41 -13.18
CA LYS A 97 -18.51 18.27 -11.79
C LYS A 97 -18.26 19.63 -11.18
N LYS A 98 -18.32 19.71 -9.85
CA LYS A 98 -17.99 20.91 -9.09
C LYS A 98 -17.17 20.57 -7.86
N TYR A 99 -16.24 21.46 -7.51
CA TYR A 99 -15.46 21.42 -6.28
C TYR A 99 -15.32 22.82 -5.71
N ILE A 100 -15.05 22.94 -4.42
CA ILE A 100 -14.64 24.21 -3.82
C ILE A 100 -13.14 24.19 -3.59
N TRP A 101 -12.44 25.16 -4.18
CA TRP A 101 -11.03 25.41 -3.91
C TRP A 101 -10.93 26.50 -2.86
N ARG A 102 -10.04 26.33 -1.88
CA ARG A 102 -9.82 27.28 -0.80
C ARG A 102 -8.34 27.60 -0.68
N MET A 103 -8.03 28.87 -0.51
CA MET A 103 -6.73 29.35 -0.08
C MET A 103 -6.82 29.71 1.39
N GLN A 104 -5.84 29.27 2.16
CA GLN A 104 -5.59 29.77 3.51
C GLN A 104 -4.09 30.01 3.63
N GLU A 105 -3.71 31.27 3.81
CA GLU A 105 -2.31 31.72 3.82
C GLU A 105 -1.57 31.38 2.52
N ASP A 106 -0.84 30.27 2.51
CA ASP A 106 0.00 29.80 1.40
C ASP A 106 -0.36 28.35 1.00
N GLU A 107 -1.54 27.87 1.37
CA GLU A 107 -2.01 26.49 1.12
C GLU A 107 -3.30 26.49 0.30
N ILE A 108 -3.30 25.72 -0.80
CA ILE A 108 -4.51 25.42 -1.57
C ILE A 108 -5.07 24.08 -1.12
N SER A 109 -6.38 24.07 -0.84
CA SER A 109 -7.14 22.86 -0.51
C SER A 109 -8.37 22.72 -1.41
N VAL A 110 -8.72 21.49 -1.74
CA VAL A 110 -9.88 21.14 -2.58
C VAL A 110 -10.90 20.40 -1.73
N TRP A 111 -12.16 20.77 -1.88
CA TRP A 111 -13.27 20.31 -1.04
C TRP A 111 -14.43 19.83 -1.89
N PHE A 112 -15.12 18.80 -1.40
CA PHE A 112 -16.41 18.40 -1.95
C PHE A 112 -17.47 19.47 -1.63
N ILE A 113 -18.54 19.47 -2.43
CA ILE A 113 -19.64 20.42 -2.29
C ILE A 113 -20.85 19.71 -1.68
N LYS A 114 -21.52 20.37 -0.72
CA LYS A 114 -22.76 19.86 -0.15
C LYS A 114 -23.83 19.73 -1.23
N PRO A 115 -24.53 18.57 -1.34
CA PRO A 115 -25.58 18.36 -2.34
C PRO A 115 -26.61 19.50 -2.35
N GLY A 116 -26.91 20.02 -3.54
CA GLY A 116 -27.88 21.11 -3.71
C GLY A 116 -27.39 22.50 -3.26
N SER A 117 -26.10 22.65 -2.95
CA SER A 117 -25.50 23.94 -2.58
C SER A 117 -24.22 24.22 -3.37
N GLU A 118 -23.58 25.36 -3.11
CA GLU A 118 -22.21 25.69 -3.54
C GLU A 118 -21.33 26.00 -2.32
N THR A 119 -21.54 25.24 -1.25
CA THR A 119 -20.79 25.36 0.00
C THR A 119 -20.01 24.08 0.28
N VAL A 120 -18.92 24.18 1.03
CA VAL A 120 -18.08 23.01 1.31
C VAL A 120 -18.80 21.95 2.13
N ASP A 121 -18.46 20.70 1.84
CA ASP A 121 -18.87 19.52 2.57
C ASP A 121 -17.73 18.96 3.41
N TYR A 122 -16.81 18.20 2.82
CA TYR A 122 -15.63 17.68 3.49
C TYR A 122 -14.40 17.80 2.60
N LEU A 123 -13.23 17.73 3.22
CA LEU A 123 -11.94 17.90 2.54
C LEU A 123 -11.72 16.76 1.54
N PHE A 124 -11.41 17.11 0.30
CA PHE A 124 -10.91 16.16 -0.68
C PHE A 124 -9.41 15.96 -0.46
N HIS A 125 -8.57 16.94 -0.84
CA HIS A 125 -7.14 16.91 -0.55
C HIS A 125 -6.55 18.32 -0.45
N LYS A 126 -5.26 18.39 -0.07
CA LYS A 126 -4.46 19.61 -0.06
C LYS A 126 -3.33 19.52 -1.07
N PHE A 127 -2.93 20.65 -1.65
CA PHE A 127 -1.80 20.70 -2.56
C PHE A 127 -0.50 20.63 -1.78
N CYS A 128 0.35 19.68 -2.13
CA CYS A 128 1.73 19.59 -1.69
C CYS A 128 2.65 19.94 -2.88
N VAL A 129 3.27 21.12 -2.84
CA VAL A 129 4.22 21.55 -3.88
C VAL A 129 5.46 20.67 -3.83
N GLN A 130 5.66 19.86 -4.85
CA GLN A 130 6.80 18.97 -5.00
C GLN A 130 8.02 19.78 -5.47
N SER A 131 7.91 20.44 -6.62
CA SER A 131 8.97 21.20 -7.28
C SER A 131 8.44 22.49 -7.90
N VAL A 132 9.34 23.47 -8.08
CA VAL A 132 9.13 24.69 -8.84
C VAL A 132 10.36 24.88 -9.72
N GLU A 133 10.19 24.81 -11.05
CA GLU A 133 11.28 24.88 -12.02
C GLU A 133 11.08 26.08 -12.95
N GLU A 134 12.14 26.86 -13.17
CA GLU A 134 12.12 28.00 -14.09
C GLU A 134 12.92 27.66 -15.35
N GLU A 135 12.27 27.70 -16.51
CA GLU A 135 12.95 27.64 -17.80
C GLU A 135 13.16 29.07 -18.34
N SER A 136 14.43 29.45 -18.51
CA SER A 136 14.81 30.69 -19.18
C SER A 136 15.13 30.40 -20.65
N ASN A 137 14.12 30.42 -21.52
CA ASN A 137 14.35 30.45 -22.98
C ASN A 137 14.18 31.87 -23.51
N ALA A 138 14.84 32.17 -24.64
CA ALA A 138 15.07 33.52 -25.15
C ALA A 138 13.82 34.37 -25.49
N ASP A 139 12.59 33.85 -25.34
CA ASP A 139 11.35 34.60 -25.57
C ASP A 139 10.20 34.35 -24.56
N ASP A 140 10.34 33.46 -23.56
CA ASP A 140 9.33 33.31 -22.49
C ASP A 140 9.97 32.71 -21.23
N ASN A 141 9.81 33.38 -20.06
CA ASN A 141 10.14 32.76 -18.78
C ASN A 141 8.98 31.86 -18.38
N VAL A 142 9.19 30.55 -18.32
CA VAL A 142 8.14 29.60 -17.96
C VAL A 142 8.44 29.01 -16.58
N VAL A 143 7.44 29.03 -15.69
CA VAL A 143 7.53 28.39 -14.38
C VAL A 143 6.64 27.15 -14.38
N HIS A 144 7.25 26.00 -14.07
CA HIS A 144 6.57 24.74 -13.84
C HIS A 144 6.34 24.55 -12.35
N VAL A 145 5.09 24.31 -11.96
CA VAL A 145 4.72 23.99 -10.58
C VAL A 145 4.12 22.60 -10.55
N GLU A 146 4.79 21.68 -9.85
CA GLU A 146 4.29 20.33 -9.62
C GLU A 146 3.69 20.23 -8.22
N CYS A 147 2.43 19.82 -8.14
CA CYS A 147 1.74 19.57 -6.89
C CYS A 147 1.24 18.12 -6.85
N SER A 148 1.11 17.56 -5.66
CA SER A 148 0.37 16.32 -5.41
C SER A 148 -0.65 16.51 -4.29
N GLY A 149 -1.64 15.64 -4.22
CA GLY A 149 -2.59 15.59 -3.11
C GLY A 149 -3.34 14.27 -3.14
N GLY A 150 -3.68 13.73 -1.97
CA GLY A 150 -4.31 12.41 -1.85
C GLY A 150 -5.59 12.44 -1.03
N HIS A 151 -6.52 11.55 -1.35
CA HIS A 151 -7.81 11.38 -0.70
C HIS A 151 -8.22 9.90 -0.66
N LEU A 152 -8.49 9.40 0.54
CA LEU A 152 -9.11 8.09 0.71
C LEU A 152 -10.63 8.21 0.48
N CYS A 153 -11.12 7.60 -0.58
CA CYS A 153 -12.56 7.40 -0.81
C CYS A 153 -12.99 6.01 -0.31
N ILE A 154 -14.30 5.78 -0.23
CA ILE A 154 -14.93 4.54 0.27
C ILE A 154 -14.40 3.29 -0.45
N GLU A 155 -14.07 3.37 -1.74
CA GLU A 155 -13.67 2.22 -2.54
C GLU A 155 -12.18 2.21 -2.94
N ASP A 156 -11.54 3.38 -3.00
CA ASP A 156 -10.12 3.49 -3.38
C ASP A 156 -9.44 4.73 -2.80
N TYR A 157 -8.11 4.68 -2.78
CA TYR A 157 -7.30 5.86 -2.56
C TYR A 157 -7.07 6.57 -3.89
N TYR A 158 -7.57 7.80 -4.00
CA TYR A 158 -7.28 8.67 -5.12
C TYR A 158 -6.12 9.57 -4.77
N SER A 159 -5.26 9.81 -5.74
CA SER A 159 -4.43 10.99 -5.60
C SER A 159 -4.33 11.70 -6.91
N SER A 160 -3.97 12.95 -6.80
CA SER A 160 -4.12 13.96 -7.81
C SER A 160 -2.78 14.64 -7.89
N PHE A 161 -2.05 14.41 -8.98
CA PHE A 161 -0.93 15.26 -9.32
C PHE A 161 -1.41 16.36 -10.23
N TYR A 162 -0.85 17.54 -10.03
CA TYR A 162 -1.11 18.70 -10.84
C TYR A 162 0.22 19.19 -11.38
N ASN A 163 0.30 19.38 -12.69
CA ASN A 163 1.38 20.14 -13.30
C ASN A 163 0.78 21.43 -13.84
N PHE A 164 1.31 22.58 -13.41
CA PHE A 164 0.89 23.90 -13.86
C PHE A 164 2.03 24.58 -14.61
N ARG A 165 1.71 25.19 -15.76
CA ARG A 165 2.65 25.99 -16.53
C ARG A 165 2.25 27.47 -16.46
N LEU A 166 3.08 28.30 -15.83
CA LEU A 166 2.87 29.73 -15.64
C LEU A 166 3.86 30.53 -16.51
N GLU A 167 3.41 31.59 -17.19
CA GLU A 167 4.31 32.53 -17.88
C GLU A 167 4.81 33.63 -16.92
N GLY A 168 6.03 34.10 -17.15
CA GLY A 168 6.62 35.24 -16.49
C GLY A 168 6.99 36.33 -17.48
N GLN A 169 6.35 37.49 -17.38
CA GLN A 169 6.92 38.70 -17.97
C GLN A 169 7.68 39.50 -16.92
N ASN A 170 8.74 40.16 -17.37
CA ASN A 170 9.32 41.32 -16.72
C ASN A 170 8.29 42.45 -16.67
N LYS A 171 7.34 42.35 -15.73
CA LYS A 171 6.51 43.38 -15.11
C LYS A 171 5.47 42.66 -14.26
N ILE A 172 5.47 43.01 -12.97
CA ILE A 172 4.43 42.63 -12.01
C ILE A 172 3.17 43.38 -12.43
N GLU A 173 2.40 42.81 -13.37
CA GLU A 173 0.99 43.10 -13.64
C GLU A 173 0.55 42.21 -14.82
N GLN A 174 -0.25 41.18 -14.51
CA GLN A 174 -0.95 40.23 -15.40
C GLN A 174 -0.10 39.09 -16.04
N HIS A 175 -0.32 37.84 -15.59
CA HIS A 175 0.10 36.61 -16.28
C HIS A 175 -0.97 35.51 -16.19
N ASP A 176 -1.15 34.78 -17.29
CA ASP A 176 -2.14 33.72 -17.48
C ASP A 176 -1.53 32.31 -17.29
N LEU A 177 -2.23 31.42 -16.58
CA LEU A 177 -1.93 29.98 -16.60
C LEU A 177 -2.02 29.47 -18.05
N LYS A 178 -1.07 28.67 -18.54
CA LYS A 178 -1.08 28.19 -19.94
C LYS A 178 -1.80 26.85 -20.09
N SER A 179 -1.56 25.94 -19.16
CA SER A 179 -2.21 24.64 -19.12
C SER A 179 -2.03 24.02 -17.73
N TRP A 180 -2.91 23.08 -17.39
CA TRP A 180 -2.71 22.20 -16.24
C TRP A 180 -3.24 20.78 -16.52
N LYS A 181 -2.67 19.78 -15.85
CA LYS A 181 -3.07 18.36 -15.98
C LYS A 181 -3.23 17.72 -14.61
N MET A 182 -4.28 16.91 -14.43
CA MET A 182 -4.46 16.02 -13.28
C MET A 182 -4.00 14.59 -13.60
N LEU A 183 -3.19 13.94 -12.75
CA LEU A 183 -2.79 12.52 -12.87
C LEU A 183 -3.19 11.74 -11.61
N HIS A 184 -3.50 10.45 -11.74
CA HIS A 184 -3.88 9.58 -10.60
C HIS A 184 -2.73 8.59 -10.24
N GLU A 185 -2.36 8.42 -8.94
CA GLU A 185 -1.13 7.68 -8.48
C GLU A 185 -1.22 6.16 -8.36
N LEU A 186 -1.75 5.49 -9.36
CA LEU A 186 -1.05 4.29 -9.77
C LEU A 186 -0.77 4.46 -11.27
N PRO A 187 0.48 4.29 -11.72
CA PRO A 187 0.75 4.33 -13.15
C PRO A 187 0.05 3.13 -13.81
N GLU A 188 -0.34 3.29 -15.07
CA GLU A 188 -0.71 2.12 -15.87
C GLU A 188 0.55 1.28 -16.17
N PRO A 189 0.45 -0.07 -16.21
CA PRO A 189 -0.76 -0.89 -16.10
C PRO A 189 -1.21 -1.20 -14.66
N PHE A 190 -0.50 -0.72 -13.64
CA PHE A 190 -0.74 -1.12 -12.25
C PHE A 190 -2.13 -0.70 -11.74
N ALA A 191 -2.58 0.51 -12.10
CA ALA A 191 -3.91 1.02 -11.73
C ALA A 191 -5.05 0.12 -12.24
N SER A 192 -4.88 -0.50 -13.41
CA SER A 192 -5.90 -1.34 -14.04
C SER A 192 -6.03 -2.74 -13.45
N ILE A 193 -5.18 -3.16 -12.50
CA ILE A 193 -5.26 -4.51 -11.94
C ILE A 193 -6.37 -4.55 -10.87
N PRO A 194 -7.39 -5.44 -11.01
CA PRO A 194 -8.51 -5.51 -10.08
C PRO A 194 -8.08 -5.72 -8.62
N ARG A 195 -8.77 -5.03 -7.72
CA ARG A 195 -8.57 -5.10 -6.26
C ARG A 195 -9.91 -5.17 -5.55
N HIS A 196 -10.03 -6.04 -4.55
CA HIS A 196 -11.13 -6.09 -3.61
C HIS A 196 -10.65 -5.54 -2.26
N ALA A 197 -11.33 -4.54 -1.71
CA ALA A 197 -10.94 -3.96 -0.42
C ALA A 197 -11.24 -4.92 0.73
N LEU A 198 -10.20 -5.39 1.42
CA LEU A 198 -10.28 -6.30 2.58
C LEU A 198 -9.65 -5.68 3.84
N THR A 199 -9.07 -4.49 3.70
CA THR A 199 -8.45 -3.70 4.77
C THR A 199 -9.29 -2.47 5.10
N PHE A 200 -9.04 -1.82 6.24
CA PHE A 200 -9.68 -0.55 6.60
C PHE A 200 -9.23 0.63 5.73
N GLY A 201 -8.21 0.44 4.88
CA GLY A 201 -7.48 1.49 4.16
C GLY A 201 -5.97 1.40 4.44
N PRO A 202 -5.21 2.49 4.19
CA PRO A 202 -3.78 2.52 4.46
C PRO A 202 -3.46 2.18 5.93
N SER A 203 -2.63 1.15 6.15
CA SER A 203 -2.21 0.77 7.51
C SER A 203 -1.45 1.92 8.18
N PRO A 204 -1.69 2.21 9.47
CA PRO A 204 -1.11 3.40 10.12
C PRO A 204 0.40 3.25 10.31
N ILE A 205 1.11 4.39 10.29
CA ILE A 205 2.52 4.48 10.69
C ILE A 205 2.57 5.06 12.10
N GLN A 206 3.21 4.33 13.02
CA GLN A 206 3.41 4.72 14.41
C GLN A 206 4.89 5.03 14.66
N TYR A 207 5.19 6.16 15.30
CA TYR A 207 6.50 6.40 15.88
C TYR A 207 6.67 5.59 17.18
N LEU A 208 7.83 4.95 17.37
CA LEU A 208 8.15 4.15 18.56
C LEU A 208 9.22 4.87 19.41
N PRO A 209 8.85 5.92 20.18
CA PRO A 209 9.78 6.78 20.89
C PRO A 209 10.60 6.06 21.98
N ARG A 210 10.02 5.12 22.71
CA ARG A 210 10.72 4.37 23.76
C ARG A 210 11.68 3.36 23.16
N ILE A 211 11.25 2.61 22.15
CA ILE A 211 12.15 1.72 21.39
C ILE A 211 13.32 2.50 20.79
N THR A 212 13.05 3.67 20.18
CA THR A 212 14.07 4.58 19.67
C THR A 212 15.07 4.98 20.75
N LYS A 213 14.57 5.39 21.94
CA LYS A 213 15.41 5.78 23.08
C LYS A 213 16.26 4.62 23.61
N GLU A 214 15.67 3.45 23.80
CA GLU A 214 16.35 2.26 24.33
C GLU A 214 17.41 1.71 23.35
N LEU A 215 17.32 2.02 22.06
CA LEU A 215 18.35 1.74 21.05
C LEU A 215 19.39 2.86 20.90
N GLY A 216 19.41 3.84 21.82
CA GLY A 216 20.41 4.91 21.87
C GLY A 216 19.97 6.24 21.24
N GLY A 217 18.76 6.35 20.69
CA GLY A 217 18.16 7.60 20.22
C GLY A 217 18.69 8.17 18.90
N ASN A 218 19.74 7.57 18.33
CA ASN A 218 20.38 8.04 17.10
C ASN A 218 19.66 7.61 15.82
N VAL A 219 18.88 6.54 15.87
CA VAL A 219 18.07 6.03 14.75
C VAL A 219 16.60 6.07 15.16
N GLN A 220 15.77 6.79 14.41
CA GLN A 220 14.35 6.90 14.73
C GLN A 220 13.59 5.71 14.17
N ILE A 221 12.87 4.99 15.04
CA ILE A 221 12.13 3.79 14.69
C ILE A 221 10.65 4.09 14.57
N TYR A 222 10.10 3.74 13.41
CA TYR A 222 8.67 3.77 13.13
C TYR A 222 8.21 2.36 12.76
N ALA A 223 6.93 2.07 12.98
CA ALA A 223 6.31 0.82 12.54
C ALA A 223 5.08 1.11 11.68
N LYS A 224 5.00 0.51 10.48
CA LYS A 224 3.76 0.45 9.70
C LYS A 224 2.98 -0.78 10.12
N ARG A 225 1.77 -0.56 10.64
CA ARG A 225 0.97 -1.53 11.41
C ARG A 225 0.08 -2.39 10.52
N ASP A 226 0.68 -3.21 9.65
CA ASP A 226 -0.09 -4.17 8.84
C ASP A 226 -0.69 -5.29 9.70
N ASP A 227 -0.20 -5.48 10.93
CA ASP A 227 -0.81 -6.30 11.98
C ASP A 227 -2.21 -5.84 12.42
N ALA A 228 -2.59 -4.59 12.10
CA ALA A 228 -3.86 -3.96 12.46
C ALA A 228 -4.63 -3.45 11.23
N ASN A 229 -4.40 -4.00 10.05
CA ASN A 229 -4.95 -3.48 8.79
C ASN A 229 -6.41 -3.85 8.50
N SER A 230 -7.02 -4.78 9.24
CA SER A 230 -8.34 -5.32 8.89
C SER A 230 -9.09 -5.89 10.10
N GLY A 231 -10.42 -5.80 10.05
CA GLY A 231 -11.33 -6.46 10.98
C GLY A 231 -11.56 -7.94 10.65
N ILE A 232 -11.11 -8.42 9.48
CA ILE A 232 -11.27 -9.80 9.05
C ILE A 232 -10.27 -10.67 9.80
N ALA A 233 -10.74 -11.31 10.87
CA ALA A 233 -9.98 -12.25 11.68
C ALA A 233 -8.60 -11.70 12.11
N TYR A 234 -8.53 -10.43 12.54
CA TYR A 234 -7.30 -9.72 12.94
C TYR A 234 -6.30 -9.38 11.82
N GLY A 235 -6.65 -9.58 10.54
CA GLY A 235 -5.85 -9.07 9.42
C GLY A 235 -4.39 -9.55 9.38
N GLY A 236 -3.51 -8.68 8.90
CA GLY A 236 -2.09 -8.98 8.68
C GLY A 236 -1.68 -8.83 7.21
N ASN A 237 -0.40 -9.08 6.94
CA ASN A 237 0.14 -8.90 5.60
C ASN A 237 -0.51 -9.79 4.52
N LYS A 238 -1.08 -10.94 4.86
CA LYS A 238 -1.66 -11.84 3.85
C LYS A 238 -3.00 -11.31 3.36
N THR A 239 -3.80 -10.66 4.20
CA THR A 239 -5.04 -9.97 3.82
C THR A 239 -4.79 -8.95 2.70
N ARG A 240 -3.71 -8.16 2.80
CA ARG A 240 -3.30 -7.22 1.75
C ARG A 240 -2.96 -7.91 0.42
N LYS A 241 -2.34 -9.09 0.45
CA LYS A 241 -2.07 -9.86 -0.79
C LYS A 241 -3.38 -10.36 -1.39
N LEU A 242 -4.29 -10.84 -0.53
CA LEU A 242 -5.58 -11.41 -0.93
C LEU A 242 -6.50 -10.37 -1.60
N GLU A 243 -6.32 -9.07 -1.35
CA GLU A 243 -7.05 -8.01 -2.06
C GLU A 243 -6.93 -8.11 -3.59
N TYR A 244 -5.84 -8.71 -4.11
CA TYR A 244 -5.63 -8.91 -5.55
C TYR A 244 -5.97 -10.33 -6.04
N LEU A 245 -5.97 -11.33 -5.16
CA LEU A 245 -6.26 -12.72 -5.53
C LEU A 245 -7.78 -13.00 -5.53
N VAL A 246 -8.53 -12.40 -4.61
CA VAL A 246 -9.97 -12.61 -4.50
C VAL A 246 -10.73 -12.15 -5.75
N PRO A 247 -10.46 -10.97 -6.34
CA PRO A 247 -11.09 -10.58 -7.61
C PRO A 247 -10.93 -11.64 -8.70
N ASP A 248 -9.73 -12.19 -8.85
CA ASP A 248 -9.43 -13.22 -9.85
C ASP A 248 -10.18 -14.53 -9.57
N ALA A 249 -10.29 -14.94 -8.30
CA ALA A 249 -11.10 -16.09 -7.89
C ALA A 249 -12.59 -15.90 -8.23
N LEU A 250 -13.13 -14.71 -7.94
CA LEU A 250 -14.53 -14.36 -8.20
C LEU A 250 -14.83 -14.26 -9.70
N GLU A 251 -13.94 -13.63 -10.47
CA GLU A 251 -14.06 -13.52 -11.94
C GLU A 251 -14.03 -14.90 -12.61
N GLN A 252 -13.20 -15.81 -12.11
CA GLN A 252 -13.17 -17.19 -12.57
C GLN A 252 -14.41 -17.99 -12.11
N GLY A 253 -15.28 -17.43 -11.27
CA GLY A 253 -16.46 -18.13 -10.75
C GLY A 253 -16.11 -19.28 -9.80
N CYS A 254 -14.98 -19.20 -9.10
CA CYS A 254 -14.61 -20.17 -8.08
C CYS A 254 -15.51 -20.03 -6.85
N ASP A 255 -15.84 -21.16 -6.22
CA ASP A 255 -16.72 -21.20 -5.03
C ASP A 255 -15.96 -21.55 -3.74
N THR A 256 -14.72 -22.01 -3.86
CA THR A 256 -13.92 -22.52 -2.75
C THR A 256 -12.48 -22.03 -2.83
N LEU A 257 -12.00 -21.33 -1.80
CA LEU A 257 -10.59 -21.00 -1.65
C LEU A 257 -9.84 -22.18 -1.03
N ILE A 258 -8.78 -22.64 -1.68
CA ILE A 258 -7.90 -23.71 -1.18
C ILE A 258 -6.53 -23.13 -0.87
N SER A 259 -5.99 -23.40 0.31
CA SER A 259 -4.65 -22.97 0.67
C SER A 259 -3.94 -23.93 1.63
N ILE A 260 -2.68 -23.63 1.93
CA ILE A 260 -1.75 -24.51 2.65
C ILE A 260 -0.87 -23.72 3.63
N GLY A 261 -0.49 -24.35 4.74
CA GLY A 261 0.44 -23.77 5.71
C GLY A 261 0.84 -24.74 6.82
N GLY A 262 1.74 -24.31 7.70
CA GLY A 262 1.95 -24.99 8.98
C GLY A 262 0.73 -24.89 9.91
N TYR A 263 0.71 -25.63 11.01
CA TYR A 263 -0.41 -25.62 11.98
C TYR A 263 -0.79 -24.20 12.45
N GLN A 264 0.20 -23.40 12.84
CA GLN A 264 -0.02 -22.00 13.27
C GLN A 264 0.03 -20.98 12.12
N SER A 265 -0.26 -21.40 10.89
CA SER A 265 -0.15 -20.51 9.72
C SER A 265 -1.11 -19.31 9.81
N ASN A 266 -0.51 -18.13 9.91
CA ASN A 266 -1.22 -16.85 9.74
C ASN A 266 -1.92 -16.76 8.38
N HIS A 267 -1.34 -17.39 7.35
CA HIS A 267 -1.86 -17.37 6.00
C HIS A 267 -3.18 -18.12 5.88
N THR A 268 -3.26 -19.34 6.40
CA THR A 268 -4.49 -20.14 6.32
C THR A 268 -5.62 -19.50 7.13
N ARG A 269 -5.30 -18.88 8.27
CA ARG A 269 -6.27 -18.09 9.04
C ARG A 269 -6.81 -16.90 8.25
N GLN A 270 -5.95 -16.15 7.57
CA GLN A 270 -6.39 -15.02 6.74
C GLN A 270 -7.17 -15.47 5.49
N VAL A 271 -6.80 -16.59 4.85
CA VAL A 271 -7.57 -17.17 3.73
C VAL A 271 -8.97 -17.60 4.20
N ALA A 272 -9.08 -18.25 5.35
CA ALA A 272 -10.38 -18.62 5.92
C ALA A 272 -11.25 -17.40 6.24
N GLY A 273 -10.68 -16.35 6.83
CA GLY A 273 -11.42 -15.12 7.12
C GLY A 273 -11.89 -14.40 5.86
N VAL A 274 -11.04 -14.32 4.84
CA VAL A 274 -11.41 -13.73 3.55
C VAL A 274 -12.46 -14.57 2.82
N ALA A 275 -12.34 -15.90 2.84
CA ALA A 275 -13.35 -16.77 2.26
C ALA A 275 -14.73 -16.53 2.92
N ALA A 276 -14.78 -16.52 4.25
CA ALA A 276 -16.00 -16.24 4.99
C ALA A 276 -16.57 -14.85 4.68
N ALA A 277 -15.73 -13.82 4.64
CA ALA A 277 -16.14 -12.45 4.33
C ALA A 277 -16.69 -12.29 2.90
N CYS A 278 -16.16 -13.06 1.95
CA CYS A 278 -16.58 -13.03 0.54
C CYS A 278 -17.66 -14.06 0.20
N GLY A 279 -18.18 -14.81 1.18
CA GLY A 279 -19.21 -15.85 0.94
C GLY A 279 -18.70 -17.07 0.17
N LEU A 280 -17.40 -17.34 0.22
CA LEU A 280 -16.74 -18.49 -0.40
C LEU A 280 -16.54 -19.61 0.63
N LYS A 281 -16.55 -20.86 0.17
CA LYS A 281 -16.08 -21.99 0.98
C LYS A 281 -14.57 -21.90 1.17
N CYS A 282 -14.04 -22.56 2.19
CA CYS A 282 -12.61 -22.62 2.43
C CYS A 282 -12.17 -24.05 2.75
N ARG A 283 -11.09 -24.52 2.10
CA ARG A 283 -10.40 -25.75 2.45
C ARG A 283 -8.92 -25.46 2.71
N LEU A 284 -8.41 -25.94 3.83
CA LEU A 284 -7.06 -25.67 4.28
C LEU A 284 -6.32 -26.97 4.53
N VAL A 285 -5.15 -27.11 3.92
CA VAL A 285 -4.19 -28.16 4.25
C VAL A 285 -3.21 -27.60 5.27
N GLN A 286 -3.10 -28.24 6.43
CA GLN A 286 -2.17 -27.85 7.48
C GLN A 286 -1.17 -28.96 7.78
N GLU A 287 0.11 -28.63 7.72
CA GLU A 287 1.21 -29.60 7.75
C GLU A 287 2.17 -29.35 8.93
N ASN A 288 2.95 -30.36 9.30
CA ASN A 288 3.91 -30.25 10.40
C ASN A 288 5.22 -29.55 9.96
N TRP A 289 5.16 -28.24 9.78
CA TRP A 289 6.31 -27.46 9.33
C TRP A 289 7.32 -27.11 10.43
N VAL A 290 6.96 -27.31 11.70
CA VAL A 290 7.82 -26.99 12.83
C VAL A 290 8.21 -28.31 13.51
N PRO A 291 9.41 -28.84 13.22
CA PRO A 291 9.77 -30.22 13.58
C PRO A 291 9.92 -30.44 15.09
N ASP A 292 10.15 -29.37 15.86
CA ASP A 292 10.35 -29.41 17.29
C ASP A 292 9.47 -28.36 17.98
N HIS A 293 8.18 -28.64 18.06
CA HIS A 293 7.24 -27.93 18.94
C HIS A 293 7.13 -28.62 20.31
N SER A 294 8.09 -29.48 20.67
CA SER A 294 8.01 -30.38 21.85
C SER A 294 8.11 -29.67 23.19
N SER A 295 8.53 -28.39 23.22
CA SER A 295 8.44 -27.57 24.43
C SER A 295 6.99 -27.26 24.80
N VAL A 296 6.07 -27.31 23.83
CA VAL A 296 4.64 -27.02 24.00
C VAL A 296 3.86 -28.34 23.98
N ASP A 297 2.78 -28.43 24.76
CA ASP A 297 1.84 -29.56 24.67
C ASP A 297 1.39 -29.74 23.20
N GLU A 298 1.73 -30.89 22.59
CA GLU A 298 1.38 -31.22 21.19
C GLU A 298 -0.13 -31.07 20.94
N GLY A 299 -0.93 -31.40 21.96
CA GLY A 299 -2.37 -31.26 21.92
C GLY A 299 -2.84 -29.80 21.88
N LEU A 300 -2.05 -28.85 22.40
CA LEU A 300 -2.33 -27.42 22.39
C LEU A 300 -1.98 -26.80 21.04
N TYR A 301 -0.78 -27.10 20.51
CA TYR A 301 -0.25 -26.50 19.28
C TYR A 301 -1.18 -26.70 18.06
N GLU A 302 -1.90 -27.83 18.00
CA GLU A 302 -2.88 -28.16 16.96
C GLU A 302 -4.30 -27.61 17.22
N LYS A 303 -4.54 -26.90 18.32
CA LYS A 303 -5.90 -26.52 18.77
C LYS A 303 -6.12 -25.04 19.03
N VAL A 304 -5.09 -24.29 19.43
CA VAL A 304 -5.22 -22.87 19.79
C VAL A 304 -4.69 -21.92 18.72
N GLY A 305 -4.89 -20.62 18.86
CA GLY A 305 -4.29 -19.62 17.97
C GLY A 305 -4.90 -19.62 16.56
N ASN A 306 -4.06 -19.62 15.52
CA ASN A 306 -4.51 -19.42 14.15
C ASN A 306 -5.44 -20.54 13.65
N ILE A 307 -5.11 -21.81 13.94
CA ILE A 307 -5.93 -22.95 13.51
C ILE A 307 -7.32 -22.95 14.15
N GLN A 308 -7.42 -22.48 15.40
CA GLN A 308 -8.69 -22.33 16.11
C GLN A 308 -9.62 -21.39 15.34
N LEU A 309 -9.10 -20.23 14.93
CA LEU A 309 -9.87 -19.24 14.19
C LEU A 309 -10.29 -19.75 12.81
N SER A 310 -9.40 -20.45 12.09
CA SER A 310 -9.75 -21.09 10.81
C SER A 310 -10.98 -22.01 10.95
N ARG A 311 -11.01 -22.85 12.00
CA ARG A 311 -12.16 -23.74 12.27
C ARG A 311 -13.42 -22.97 12.64
N LEU A 312 -13.31 -21.94 13.48
CA LEU A 312 -14.45 -21.10 13.88
C LEU A 312 -15.09 -20.37 12.69
N MET A 313 -14.31 -20.01 11.68
CA MET A 313 -14.78 -19.39 10.44
C MET A 313 -15.36 -20.39 9.44
N GLY A 314 -15.47 -21.66 9.82
CA GLY A 314 -16.09 -22.70 8.99
C GLY A 314 -15.20 -23.26 7.88
N ALA A 315 -13.88 -23.03 7.93
CA ALA A 315 -12.97 -23.66 6.99
C ALA A 315 -12.87 -25.17 7.25
N ASP A 316 -12.81 -25.96 6.17
CA ASP A 316 -12.49 -27.38 6.23
C ASP A 316 -10.97 -27.54 6.40
N VAL A 317 -10.54 -27.70 7.65
CA VAL A 317 -9.12 -27.82 8.03
C VAL A 317 -8.70 -29.29 8.06
N ARG A 318 -7.78 -29.66 7.17
CA ARG A 318 -7.18 -30.99 7.07
C ARG A 318 -5.75 -30.97 7.60
N ILE A 319 -5.53 -31.64 8.72
CA ILE A 319 -4.20 -31.82 9.30
C ILE A 319 -3.53 -33.01 8.62
N ASP A 320 -2.33 -32.77 8.09
CA ASP A 320 -1.36 -33.78 7.71
C ASP A 320 -0.19 -33.74 8.71
N LYS A 321 0.10 -34.90 9.32
CA LYS A 321 1.16 -35.06 10.32
C LYS A 321 2.48 -35.54 9.73
N ASP A 322 2.44 -36.14 8.54
CA ASP A 322 3.58 -36.83 7.94
C ASP A 322 4.40 -35.90 7.03
N THR A 323 3.83 -34.76 6.65
CA THR A 323 4.44 -33.81 5.72
C THR A 323 5.15 -32.65 6.44
N THR A 324 6.43 -32.44 6.13
CA THR A 324 7.31 -31.43 6.75
C THR A 324 7.44 -30.12 5.95
N PHE A 325 8.12 -29.10 6.50
CA PHE A 325 8.32 -27.80 5.85
C PHE A 325 8.94 -27.89 4.44
N GLY A 326 8.31 -27.22 3.47
CA GLY A 326 8.79 -27.10 2.11
C GLY A 326 8.00 -26.05 1.34
N ILE A 327 8.64 -25.39 0.38
CA ILE A 327 8.07 -24.25 -0.37
C ILE A 327 7.38 -24.64 -1.69
N GLY A 328 7.45 -25.92 -2.10
CA GLY A 328 6.87 -26.43 -3.36
C GLY A 328 5.41 -26.93 -3.24
N HIS A 329 4.79 -27.23 -4.39
CA HIS A 329 3.46 -27.86 -4.46
C HIS A 329 3.53 -29.33 -4.03
N LYS A 330 2.52 -29.79 -3.28
CA LYS A 330 2.50 -31.10 -2.61
C LYS A 330 1.28 -31.93 -2.98
N ASP A 331 1.37 -33.24 -2.89
CA ASP A 331 0.27 -34.17 -3.21
C ASP A 331 -0.98 -33.95 -2.34
N THR A 332 -0.77 -33.46 -1.11
CA THR A 332 -1.83 -33.08 -0.16
C THR A 332 -2.76 -32.01 -0.74
N LEU A 333 -2.18 -31.05 -1.44
CA LEU A 333 -2.92 -29.99 -2.13
C LEU A 333 -3.67 -30.52 -3.35
N ALA A 334 -3.02 -31.33 -4.18
CA ALA A 334 -3.64 -31.91 -5.37
C ALA A 334 -4.89 -32.71 -4.99
N ARG A 335 -4.81 -33.48 -3.90
CA ARG A 335 -5.96 -34.19 -3.32
C ARG A 335 -7.06 -33.23 -2.86
N ALA A 336 -6.72 -32.17 -2.12
CA ALA A 336 -7.71 -31.20 -1.66
C ALA A 336 -8.45 -30.50 -2.82
N GLN A 337 -7.73 -30.18 -3.91
CA GLN A 337 -8.32 -29.63 -5.14
C GLN A 337 -9.25 -30.64 -5.82
N GLN A 338 -8.80 -31.89 -5.96
CA GLN A 338 -9.58 -32.96 -6.56
C GLN A 338 -10.88 -33.20 -5.78
N GLU A 339 -10.83 -33.26 -4.45
CA GLU A 339 -12.01 -33.44 -3.59
C GLU A 339 -13.04 -32.31 -3.76
N VAL A 340 -12.59 -31.05 -3.93
CA VAL A 340 -13.51 -29.94 -4.21
C VAL A 340 -14.19 -30.13 -5.56
N THR A 341 -13.42 -30.46 -6.60
CA THR A 341 -13.95 -30.71 -7.95
C THR A 341 -14.93 -31.89 -7.98
N GLU A 342 -14.60 -33.00 -7.32
CA GLU A 342 -15.45 -34.21 -7.24
C GLU A 342 -16.75 -33.94 -6.47
N SER A 343 -16.73 -33.02 -5.51
CA SER A 343 -17.94 -32.54 -4.81
C SER A 343 -18.77 -31.52 -5.61
N GLY A 344 -18.38 -31.23 -6.86
CA GLY A 344 -19.07 -30.27 -7.74
C GLY A 344 -18.71 -28.81 -7.51
N GLY A 345 -17.69 -28.52 -6.68
CA GLY A 345 -17.18 -27.16 -6.47
C GLY A 345 -16.14 -26.75 -7.49
N LYS A 346 -15.77 -25.46 -7.51
CA LYS A 346 -14.71 -24.91 -8.34
C LYS A 346 -13.61 -24.30 -7.46
N PRO A 347 -12.46 -24.97 -7.31
CA PRO A 347 -11.41 -24.52 -6.41
C PRO A 347 -10.61 -23.34 -6.98
N TYR A 348 -10.21 -22.41 -6.13
CA TYR A 348 -9.18 -21.41 -6.39
C TYR A 348 -8.00 -21.65 -5.46
N TYR A 349 -6.84 -22.01 -6.03
CA TYR A 349 -5.67 -22.34 -5.23
C TYR A 349 -4.83 -21.10 -4.91
N ILE A 350 -4.54 -20.94 -3.62
CA ILE A 350 -3.69 -19.88 -3.09
C ILE A 350 -2.45 -20.53 -2.46
N PRO A 351 -1.25 -20.36 -3.06
CA PRO A 351 -0.02 -20.99 -2.58
C PRO A 351 0.43 -20.43 -1.24
N ALA A 352 1.34 -21.14 -0.58
CA ALA A 352 1.88 -20.76 0.73
C ALA A 352 2.25 -19.27 0.79
N GLY A 353 1.61 -18.56 1.74
CA GLY A 353 1.80 -17.12 1.95
C GLY A 353 1.35 -16.23 0.78
N ALA A 354 0.53 -16.76 -0.13
CA ALA A 354 0.14 -16.19 -1.43
C ALA A 354 1.33 -15.76 -2.30
N SER A 355 2.52 -16.37 -2.09
CA SER A 355 3.74 -15.77 -2.63
C SER A 355 4.09 -16.20 -4.04
N ASP A 356 4.06 -17.51 -4.31
CA ASP A 356 4.31 -18.05 -5.65
C ASP A 356 3.04 -18.00 -6.52
N HIS A 357 2.37 -16.86 -6.49
CA HIS A 357 1.15 -16.57 -7.23
C HIS A 357 1.40 -15.36 -8.14
N PRO A 358 0.89 -15.34 -9.39
CA PRO A 358 1.06 -14.20 -10.29
C PRO A 358 0.62 -12.84 -9.71
N LEU A 359 -0.36 -12.86 -8.80
CA LEU A 359 -0.89 -11.64 -8.16
C LEU A 359 -0.28 -11.38 -6.76
N GLY A 360 0.59 -12.29 -6.29
CA GLY A 360 1.03 -12.37 -4.90
C GLY A 360 1.85 -11.20 -4.37
N GLY A 361 2.53 -10.47 -5.26
CA GLY A 361 3.35 -9.30 -4.92
C GLY A 361 2.62 -7.95 -5.01
N LEU A 362 1.45 -7.90 -5.66
CA LEU A 362 0.76 -6.65 -5.99
C LEU A 362 0.31 -5.87 -4.75
N GLY A 363 -0.18 -6.58 -3.73
CA GLY A 363 -0.59 -5.96 -2.46
C GLY A 363 0.52 -5.12 -1.83
N PHE A 364 1.77 -5.61 -1.85
CA PHE A 364 2.91 -4.89 -1.29
C PHE A 364 3.60 -3.95 -2.28
N ALA A 365 3.38 -4.11 -3.58
CA ALA A 365 3.71 -3.05 -4.54
C ALA A 365 2.84 -1.81 -4.27
N ARG A 366 1.53 -1.99 -4.00
CA ARG A 366 0.61 -0.88 -3.64
C ARG A 366 0.97 -0.28 -2.29
N TRP A 367 1.36 -1.11 -1.33
CA TRP A 367 1.85 -0.67 -0.01
C TRP A 367 3.00 0.34 -0.11
N ALA A 368 3.90 0.21 -1.10
CA ALA A 368 4.98 1.17 -1.29
C ALA A 368 4.46 2.57 -1.64
N PHE A 369 3.42 2.66 -2.47
CA PHE A 369 2.73 3.92 -2.80
C PHE A 369 2.00 4.51 -1.58
N GLU A 370 1.38 3.67 -0.76
CA GLU A 370 0.82 4.12 0.54
C GLU A 370 1.89 4.71 1.45
N VAL A 371 3.08 4.10 1.52
CA VAL A 371 4.20 4.64 2.30
C VAL A 371 4.62 6.01 1.78
N ARG A 372 4.82 6.16 0.47
CA ARG A 372 5.20 7.47 -0.14
C ARG A 372 4.23 8.58 0.22
N GLN A 373 2.94 8.26 0.20
CA GLN A 373 1.91 9.22 0.55
C GLN A 373 1.88 9.57 2.04
N GLN A 374 2.06 8.58 2.92
CA GLN A 374 2.20 8.83 4.34
C GLN A 374 3.48 9.61 4.66
N GLU A 375 4.58 9.37 3.93
CA GLU A 375 5.81 10.16 3.98
C GLU A 375 5.56 11.64 3.65
N GLN A 376 4.83 11.91 2.56
CA GLN A 376 4.42 13.27 2.18
C GLN A 376 3.56 13.92 3.27
N ALA A 377 2.59 13.20 3.83
CA ALA A 377 1.72 13.70 4.89
C ALA A 377 2.47 13.99 6.20
N LEU A 378 3.49 13.18 6.52
CA LEU A 378 4.28 13.31 7.74
C LEU A 378 5.47 14.27 7.58
N GLY A 379 5.82 14.68 6.36
CA GLY A 379 7.04 15.42 6.08
C GLY A 379 8.32 14.62 6.40
N ILE A 380 8.25 13.30 6.26
CA ILE A 380 9.30 12.34 6.63
C ILE A 380 9.63 11.47 5.41
N PHE A 381 10.88 11.04 5.29
CA PHE A 381 11.30 10.00 4.34
C PHE A 381 11.97 8.86 5.10
N PHE A 382 11.58 7.62 4.78
CA PHE A 382 12.14 6.39 5.32
C PHE A 382 13.14 5.80 4.33
N ASP A 383 14.42 6.01 4.60
CA ASP A 383 15.53 5.53 3.77
C ASP A 383 15.77 4.02 3.93
N LYS A 384 15.25 3.42 5.01
CA LYS A 384 15.36 1.99 5.31
C LYS A 384 14.03 1.40 5.72
N ILE A 385 13.67 0.30 5.07
CA ILE A 385 12.49 -0.50 5.39
C ILE A 385 12.97 -1.86 5.91
N ILE A 386 12.50 -2.27 7.09
CA ILE A 386 12.80 -3.60 7.65
C ILE A 386 11.56 -4.48 7.50
N VAL A 387 11.74 -5.71 7.00
CA VAL A 387 10.64 -6.64 6.76
C VAL A 387 11.06 -8.09 7.01
N CYS A 388 10.22 -8.89 7.67
CA CYS A 388 10.45 -10.34 7.76
C CYS A 388 10.26 -11.03 6.39
N ALA A 389 11.15 -11.96 6.04
CA ALA A 389 11.12 -12.70 4.77
C ALA A 389 11.13 -14.23 4.99
N VAL A 390 10.18 -14.91 4.35
CA VAL A 390 10.13 -16.39 4.25
C VAL A 390 9.74 -16.79 2.83
N THR A 391 8.45 -16.69 2.48
CA THR A 391 7.91 -17.07 1.16
C THR A 391 8.05 -15.96 0.11
N GLY A 392 8.43 -14.76 0.51
CA GLY A 392 9.00 -13.74 -0.39
C GLY A 392 8.08 -12.63 -0.89
N SER A 393 6.79 -12.86 -1.20
CA SER A 393 6.04 -11.83 -1.98
C SER A 393 5.73 -10.52 -1.25
N THR A 394 5.82 -10.48 0.08
CA THR A 394 5.77 -9.21 0.83
C THR A 394 7.00 -8.36 0.51
N PHE A 395 8.19 -8.93 0.72
CA PHE A 395 9.45 -8.27 0.43
C PHE A 395 9.58 -7.94 -1.06
N ALA A 396 9.27 -8.91 -1.94
CA ALA A 396 9.33 -8.72 -3.39
C ALA A 396 8.36 -7.64 -3.89
N GLY A 397 7.16 -7.56 -3.33
CA GLY A 397 6.19 -6.51 -3.65
C GLY A 397 6.69 -5.12 -3.26
N MET A 398 7.27 -4.99 -2.04
CA MET A 398 7.88 -3.74 -1.60
C MET A 398 9.01 -3.30 -2.56
N VAL A 399 9.91 -4.23 -2.92
CA VAL A 399 10.99 -3.96 -3.89
C VAL A 399 10.41 -3.48 -5.22
N ALA A 400 9.44 -4.20 -5.79
CA ALA A 400 8.84 -3.82 -7.07
C ALA A 400 8.15 -2.44 -7.01
N GLY A 401 7.39 -2.16 -5.94
CA GLY A 401 6.69 -0.90 -5.78
C GLY A 401 7.63 0.30 -5.60
N PHE A 402 8.66 0.18 -4.76
CA PHE A 402 9.65 1.24 -4.59
C PHE A 402 10.51 1.42 -5.85
N LYS A 403 10.90 0.32 -6.52
CA LYS A 403 11.67 0.40 -7.76
C LYS A 403 10.89 1.07 -8.88
N LEU A 404 9.58 0.80 -8.99
CA LEU A 404 8.71 1.51 -9.94
C LEU A 404 8.69 3.03 -9.68
N MET A 405 8.60 3.45 -8.42
CA MET A 405 8.65 4.86 -8.07
C MET A 405 10.03 5.48 -8.31
N GLU A 406 11.11 4.72 -8.12
CA GLU A 406 12.49 5.16 -8.42
C GLU A 406 12.66 5.42 -9.91
N GLU A 407 12.30 4.46 -10.78
CA GLU A 407 12.42 4.59 -12.24
C GLU A 407 11.54 5.70 -12.82
N GLN A 408 10.42 6.02 -12.16
CA GLN A 408 9.53 7.12 -12.54
C GLN A 408 9.94 8.48 -11.95
N GLY A 409 11.02 8.54 -11.17
CA GLY A 409 11.44 9.77 -10.47
C GLY A 409 10.47 10.25 -9.38
N LEU A 410 9.54 9.39 -8.93
CA LEU A 410 8.52 9.72 -7.93
C LEU A 410 9.02 9.62 -6.49
N SER A 411 10.09 8.86 -6.25
CA SER A 411 10.68 8.69 -4.93
C SER A 411 12.19 8.41 -5.04
N PRO A 412 13.03 8.93 -4.13
CA PRO A 412 14.43 8.54 -4.07
C PRO A 412 14.59 7.03 -3.78
N LYS A 413 15.72 6.47 -4.23
CA LYS A 413 16.11 5.10 -3.89
C LYS A 413 16.17 4.91 -2.38
N ARG A 414 15.68 3.77 -1.90
CA ARG A 414 15.71 3.34 -0.49
C ARG A 414 16.18 1.90 -0.38
N LYS A 415 16.59 1.48 0.82
CA LYS A 415 16.99 0.09 1.10
C LYS A 415 15.83 -0.66 1.74
N VAL A 416 15.33 -1.70 1.06
CA VAL A 416 14.40 -2.66 1.67
C VAL A 416 15.21 -3.86 2.15
N ILE A 417 15.27 -4.05 3.46
CA ILE A 417 16.10 -5.05 4.12
C ILE A 417 15.18 -6.15 4.63
N GLY A 418 15.24 -7.30 3.96
CA GLY A 418 14.59 -8.53 4.41
C GLY A 418 15.39 -9.15 5.55
N ILE A 419 14.71 -9.59 6.61
CA ILE A 419 15.31 -10.45 7.65
C ILE A 419 14.80 -11.88 7.40
N ASP A 420 15.69 -12.80 7.08
CA ASP A 420 15.32 -14.20 6.84
C ASP A 420 14.78 -14.84 8.13
N ALA A 421 13.65 -15.52 7.99
CA ALA A 421 13.06 -16.35 9.03
C ALA A 421 12.81 -17.79 8.55
N SER A 422 13.30 -18.13 7.35
CA SER A 422 13.10 -19.46 6.74
C SER A 422 14.16 -20.47 7.13
N ALA A 423 15.36 -20.01 7.51
CA ALA A 423 16.58 -20.81 7.62
C ALA A 423 17.02 -21.47 6.31
N LYS A 424 16.54 -20.95 5.18
CA LYS A 424 16.88 -21.34 3.81
C LYS A 424 17.14 -20.09 2.96
N PRO A 425 18.09 -19.24 3.35
CA PRO A 425 18.21 -17.90 2.81
C PRO A 425 18.46 -17.88 1.29
N ALA A 426 19.24 -18.82 0.75
CA ALA A 426 19.46 -18.93 -0.69
C ALA A 426 18.16 -19.18 -1.49
N GLU A 427 17.28 -20.07 -0.99
CA GLU A 427 15.97 -20.35 -1.60
C GLU A 427 15.06 -19.13 -1.48
N THR A 428 14.98 -18.53 -0.28
CA THR A 428 14.18 -17.33 -0.03
C THR A 428 14.62 -16.16 -0.91
N ARG A 429 15.93 -15.92 -1.03
CA ARG A 429 16.49 -14.85 -1.85
C ARG A 429 16.17 -15.03 -3.33
N ALA A 430 16.39 -16.24 -3.86
CA ALA A 430 16.06 -16.56 -5.25
C ALA A 430 14.56 -16.40 -5.54
N GLN A 431 13.71 -16.83 -4.62
CA GLN A 431 12.27 -16.69 -4.72
C GLN A 431 11.82 -15.22 -4.67
N VAL A 432 12.39 -14.40 -3.76
CA VAL A 432 12.12 -12.97 -3.68
C VAL A 432 12.48 -12.28 -5.00
N LEU A 433 13.69 -12.51 -5.53
CA LEU A 433 14.14 -11.91 -6.79
C LEU A 433 13.18 -12.24 -7.94
N ARG A 434 12.81 -13.52 -8.07
CA ARG A 434 11.89 -13.99 -9.11
C ARG A 434 10.51 -13.33 -8.99
N ILE A 435 9.94 -13.30 -7.79
CA ILE A 435 8.63 -12.66 -7.55
C ILE A 435 8.72 -11.14 -7.78
N ALA A 436 9.82 -10.51 -7.41
CA ALA A 436 10.00 -9.07 -7.55
C ALA A 436 10.02 -8.68 -9.03
N LYS A 437 10.80 -9.40 -9.86
CA LYS A 437 10.81 -9.23 -11.32
C LYS A 437 9.44 -9.45 -11.95
N PHE A 438 8.76 -10.54 -11.57
CA PHE A 438 7.42 -10.84 -12.10
C PHE A 438 6.41 -9.75 -11.73
N THR A 439 6.40 -9.35 -10.46
CA THR A 439 5.53 -8.27 -9.96
C THR A 439 5.86 -6.96 -10.66
N GLY A 440 7.15 -6.63 -10.80
CA GLY A 440 7.67 -5.46 -11.49
C GLY A 440 7.15 -5.35 -12.91
N ALA A 441 7.32 -6.41 -13.71
CA ALA A 441 6.77 -6.47 -15.07
C ALA A 441 5.26 -6.21 -15.10
N LYS A 442 4.52 -6.78 -14.14
CA LYS A 442 3.07 -6.64 -14.04
C LYS A 442 2.62 -5.22 -13.67
N VAL A 443 3.47 -4.45 -12.98
CA VAL A 443 3.18 -3.07 -12.57
C VAL A 443 3.82 -2.01 -13.49
N GLY A 444 4.52 -2.43 -14.54
CA GLY A 444 5.07 -1.54 -15.58
C GLY A 444 6.58 -1.32 -15.58
N LEU A 445 7.35 -2.08 -14.78
CA LEU A 445 8.81 -2.12 -14.89
C LEU A 445 9.26 -2.98 -16.07
N SER A 446 10.45 -2.67 -16.61
CA SER A 446 11.16 -3.54 -17.54
C SER A 446 11.79 -4.74 -16.80
N GLU A 447 12.04 -5.83 -17.52
CA GLU A 447 12.69 -7.03 -16.97
C GLU A 447 14.10 -6.76 -16.38
N LYS A 448 14.73 -5.65 -16.78
CA LYS A 448 16.09 -5.29 -16.38
C LYS A 448 16.14 -4.38 -15.17
N ASP A 449 15.02 -3.79 -14.77
CA ASP A 449 15.02 -2.73 -13.76
C ASP A 449 15.32 -3.32 -12.38
N ILE A 450 14.72 -4.47 -12.05
CA ILE A 450 14.99 -5.19 -10.80
C ILE A 450 16.16 -6.14 -11.00
N THR A 451 17.20 -5.95 -10.20
CA THR A 451 18.45 -6.70 -10.22
C THR A 451 18.68 -7.45 -8.92
N ASP A 452 19.76 -8.23 -8.88
CA ASP A 452 20.19 -8.96 -7.68
C ASP A 452 20.53 -8.00 -6.52
N ASP A 453 21.08 -6.83 -6.85
CA ASP A 453 21.48 -5.79 -5.88
C ASP A 453 20.28 -5.15 -5.16
N ASP A 454 19.08 -5.27 -5.72
CA ASP A 454 17.85 -4.77 -5.08
C ASP A 454 17.33 -5.73 -3.98
N ILE A 455 17.88 -6.95 -3.89
CA ILE A 455 17.49 -7.96 -2.91
C ILE A 455 18.51 -8.03 -1.77
N ILE A 456 18.28 -7.21 -0.75
CA ILE A 456 19.04 -7.20 0.51
C ILE A 456 18.35 -8.14 1.51
N LEU A 457 18.90 -9.34 1.69
CA LEU A 457 18.42 -10.33 2.65
C LEU A 457 19.49 -10.56 3.72
N ASP A 458 19.16 -10.30 4.98
CA ASP A 458 20.01 -10.60 6.12
C ASP A 458 19.69 -11.97 6.68
N GLU A 459 20.73 -12.80 6.77
CA GLU A 459 20.63 -14.22 7.11
C GLU A 459 21.01 -14.49 8.57
N ARG A 460 21.41 -13.47 9.35
CA ARG A 460 21.98 -13.66 10.70
C ARG A 460 20.97 -14.07 11.79
N TYR A 461 19.67 -13.98 11.53
CA TYR A 461 18.62 -13.99 12.57
C TYR A 461 17.62 -15.15 12.46
N HIS A 462 17.81 -16.06 11.51
CA HIS A 462 16.89 -17.19 11.34
C HIS A 462 17.06 -18.31 12.37
N GLY A 463 18.15 -18.34 13.15
CA GLY A 463 18.39 -19.31 14.23
C GLY A 463 18.60 -20.76 13.76
N GLY A 464 18.88 -20.97 12.47
CA GLY A 464 19.04 -22.29 11.85
C GLY A 464 17.75 -23.08 11.62
N ILE A 465 16.57 -22.58 12.02
CA ILE A 465 15.31 -23.33 11.96
C ILE A 465 14.08 -22.44 11.72
N TYR A 466 13.12 -22.94 10.93
CA TYR A 466 11.82 -22.29 10.75
C TYR A 466 10.88 -22.64 11.93
N GLY A 467 10.10 -21.67 12.40
CA GLY A 467 9.08 -21.88 13.42
C GLY A 467 9.54 -21.81 14.87
N VAL A 468 10.85 -21.89 15.12
CA VAL A 468 11.40 -21.83 16.49
C VAL A 468 12.17 -20.53 16.67
N GLY A 469 11.90 -19.83 17.77
CA GLY A 469 12.64 -18.66 18.22
C GLY A 469 13.84 -19.07 19.08
N ASP A 470 15.03 -18.57 18.75
CA ASP A 470 16.22 -18.69 19.60
C ASP A 470 16.17 -17.68 20.77
N GLU A 471 17.14 -17.74 21.68
CA GLU A 471 17.16 -16.84 22.84
C GLU A 471 17.14 -15.37 22.42
N ARG A 472 17.87 -15.03 21.35
CA ARG A 472 17.90 -13.67 20.79
C ARG A 472 16.52 -13.21 20.33
N THR A 473 15.79 -14.08 19.65
CA THR A 473 14.40 -13.84 19.21
C THR A 473 13.49 -13.63 20.41
N ASN A 474 13.59 -14.50 21.42
CA ASN A 474 12.75 -14.45 22.61
C ASN A 474 13.05 -13.20 23.47
N GLU A 475 14.32 -12.81 23.61
CA GLU A 475 14.74 -11.56 24.24
C GLU A 475 14.19 -10.34 23.49
N ALA A 476 14.24 -10.32 22.16
CA ALA A 476 13.70 -9.23 21.35
C ALA A 476 12.19 -9.09 21.52
N ILE A 477 11.45 -10.21 21.54
CA ILE A 477 10.00 -10.22 21.80
C ILE A 477 9.69 -9.64 23.18
N ARG A 478 10.34 -10.15 24.24
CA ARG A 478 10.14 -9.66 25.61
C ARG A 478 10.52 -8.19 25.73
N TRP A 479 11.59 -7.77 25.08
CA TRP A 479 12.05 -6.38 25.06
C TRP A 479 11.04 -5.45 24.37
N GLY A 480 10.54 -5.81 23.18
CA GLY A 480 9.54 -5.03 22.45
C GLY A 480 8.23 -4.89 23.23
N ALA A 481 7.77 -6.00 23.82
CA ALA A 481 6.60 -6.04 24.69
C ALA A 481 6.75 -5.12 25.90
N ARG A 482 7.88 -5.20 26.63
CA ARG A 482 8.13 -4.39 27.84
C ARG A 482 8.40 -2.91 27.55
N THR A 483 8.85 -2.58 26.34
CA THR A 483 9.24 -1.20 25.99
C THR A 483 8.06 -0.38 25.50
N GLU A 484 7.22 -0.91 24.61
CA GLU A 484 6.14 -0.18 23.94
C GLU A 484 4.81 -0.96 23.87
N GLY A 485 4.72 -2.14 24.50
CA GLY A 485 3.62 -3.07 24.21
C GLY A 485 3.66 -3.56 22.75
N PHE A 486 4.85 -3.59 22.14
CA PHE A 486 5.04 -3.97 20.75
C PHE A 486 5.15 -5.50 20.66
N ILE A 487 4.02 -6.15 20.43
CA ILE A 487 3.88 -7.60 20.48
C ILE A 487 4.27 -8.25 19.15
N THR A 488 5.29 -9.10 19.17
CA THR A 488 5.77 -9.87 18.01
C THR A 488 5.78 -11.37 18.31
N ASP A 489 5.76 -12.21 17.28
CA ASP A 489 5.71 -13.67 17.40
C ASP A 489 7.10 -14.33 17.24
N PRO A 490 7.31 -15.56 17.76
CA PRO A 490 8.61 -16.26 17.69
C PRO A 490 8.99 -16.79 16.30
N VAL A 491 8.04 -16.84 15.35
CA VAL A 491 8.28 -17.41 14.02
C VAL A 491 8.78 -16.35 13.05
N TYR A 492 8.15 -15.17 13.06
CA TYR A 492 8.40 -14.12 12.07
C TYR A 492 8.89 -12.84 12.74
N GLU A 493 7.99 -12.09 13.37
CA GLU A 493 8.24 -10.69 13.70
C GLU A 493 9.26 -10.52 14.84
N GLY A 494 9.39 -11.51 15.71
CA GLY A 494 10.44 -11.53 16.73
C GLY A 494 11.84 -11.60 16.13
N LYS A 495 12.00 -12.36 15.03
CA LYS A 495 13.28 -12.48 14.31
C LYS A 495 13.64 -11.19 13.59
N SER A 496 12.68 -10.58 12.90
CA SER A 496 12.90 -9.26 12.27
C SER A 496 13.11 -8.14 13.28
N LEU A 497 12.45 -8.21 14.45
CA LEU A 497 12.69 -7.27 15.55
C LEU A 497 14.11 -7.43 16.12
N ALA A 498 14.56 -8.67 16.38
CA ALA A 498 15.93 -8.97 16.77
C ALA A 498 16.94 -8.46 15.73
N GLY A 499 16.63 -8.65 14.45
CA GLY A 499 17.37 -8.12 13.31
C GLY A 499 17.57 -6.61 13.37
N MET A 500 16.46 -5.88 13.42
CA MET A 500 16.48 -4.41 13.52
C MET A 500 17.26 -3.93 14.75
N MET A 501 17.02 -4.52 15.92
CA MET A 501 17.68 -4.12 17.16
C MET A 501 19.21 -4.24 17.06
N ASP A 502 19.68 -5.37 16.53
CA ASP A 502 21.11 -5.61 16.39
C ASP A 502 21.76 -4.71 15.34
N MET A 503 21.11 -4.52 14.19
CA MET A 503 21.60 -3.64 13.14
C MET A 503 21.74 -2.19 13.62
N VAL A 504 20.82 -1.71 14.47
CA VAL A 504 20.94 -0.39 15.10
C VAL A 504 22.09 -0.36 16.10
N ARG A 505 22.22 -1.38 16.97
CA ARG A 505 23.27 -1.44 17.99
C ARG A 505 24.68 -1.56 17.41
N ASN A 506 24.83 -2.28 16.31
CA ASN A 506 26.12 -2.49 15.65
C ASN A 506 26.49 -1.36 14.67
N GLY A 507 25.58 -0.40 14.45
CA GLY A 507 25.81 0.70 13.51
C GLY A 507 25.68 0.31 12.03
N ASP A 508 25.10 -0.86 11.73
CA ASP A 508 24.74 -1.27 10.36
C ASP A 508 23.67 -0.33 9.78
N ILE A 509 22.88 0.32 10.64
CA ILE A 509 21.98 1.42 10.28
C ILE A 509 22.61 2.74 10.73
N GLU A 510 22.84 3.65 9.79
CA GLU A 510 23.54 4.90 10.06
C GLU A 510 22.76 5.81 11.04
N SER A 511 23.51 6.50 11.92
CA SER A 511 22.94 7.52 12.81
C SER A 511 22.24 8.61 12.00
N GLY A 512 21.06 9.04 12.47
CA GLY A 512 20.19 10.01 11.81
C GLY A 512 19.15 9.39 10.86
N SER A 513 19.24 8.09 10.57
CA SER A 513 18.26 7.38 9.74
C SER A 513 16.88 7.33 10.38
N LYS A 514 15.88 7.22 9.51
CA LYS A 514 14.48 6.94 9.89
C LYS A 514 14.10 5.59 9.32
N VAL A 515 13.91 4.62 10.21
CA VAL A 515 13.62 3.24 9.84
C VAL A 515 12.12 3.01 9.92
N LEU A 516 11.54 2.45 8.85
CA LEU A 516 10.18 1.93 8.87
C LEU A 516 10.21 0.41 9.01
N TYR A 517 9.85 -0.07 10.19
CA TYR A 517 9.61 -1.49 10.45
C TYR A 517 8.21 -1.88 9.92
N ALA A 518 8.14 -2.83 8.99
CA ALA A 518 6.87 -3.35 8.51
C ALA A 518 6.39 -4.46 9.46
N HIS A 519 5.47 -4.14 10.36
CA HIS A 519 4.91 -5.13 11.28
C HIS A 519 3.80 -5.93 10.60
N LEU A 520 4.09 -7.19 10.26
CA LEU A 520 3.26 -7.97 9.34
C LEU A 520 2.12 -8.76 10.02
N GLY A 521 2.05 -8.77 11.35
CA GLY A 521 1.12 -9.55 12.15
C GLY A 521 1.81 -10.69 12.90
N GLY A 522 1.17 -11.86 12.99
CA GLY A 522 1.76 -13.06 13.60
C GLY A 522 1.40 -13.30 15.06
N GLN A 523 1.00 -12.26 15.79
CA GLN A 523 0.80 -12.27 17.23
C GLN A 523 -0.17 -13.35 17.75
N LEU A 524 -1.14 -13.80 16.94
CA LEU A 524 -2.08 -14.84 17.35
C LEU A 524 -1.44 -16.22 17.50
N ALA A 525 -0.29 -16.45 16.87
CA ALA A 525 0.46 -17.68 17.03
C ALA A 525 1.02 -17.82 18.45
N LEU A 526 1.21 -16.72 19.20
CA LEU A 526 1.76 -16.73 20.57
C LEU A 526 0.98 -17.64 21.53
N ASN A 527 -0.32 -17.81 21.33
CA ASN A 527 -1.14 -18.72 22.14
C ASN A 527 -0.64 -20.18 22.07
N ALA A 528 0.09 -20.54 21.02
CA ALA A 528 0.69 -21.85 20.82
C ALA A 528 2.17 -21.90 21.24
N TYR A 529 2.70 -20.85 21.88
CA TYR A 529 4.04 -20.78 22.45
C TYR A 529 3.95 -20.32 23.90
N GLU A 530 3.16 -21.03 24.71
CA GLU A 530 2.80 -20.58 26.06
C GLU A 530 3.99 -20.47 27.02
N ASP A 531 5.12 -21.12 26.74
CA ASP A 531 6.35 -20.98 27.52
C ASP A 531 7.00 -19.59 27.39
N LEU A 532 6.59 -18.80 26.38
CA LEU A 532 7.09 -17.45 26.13
C LEU A 532 6.26 -16.42 26.91
N GLN A 533 6.46 -16.35 28.22
CA GLN A 533 5.85 -15.38 29.15
C GLN A 533 6.85 -14.39 29.76
#